data_AF-A0A7C6BZU4-F1
#
_entry.id   AF-A0A7C6BZU4-F1
#
_cell.length_a   1.000
_cell.length_b   1.000
_cell.length_c   1.000
_cell.angle_alpha   90.00
_cell.angle_beta   90.00
_cell.angle_gamma   90.00
#
_symmetry.space_group_name_H-M   'P 1'
#
loop_
_entity.id
_entity.type
_entity.pdbx_description
1 polymer ?
#
loop_
_entity_poly.entity_id
_entity_poly.type
_entity_poly.pdbx_seq_one_letter_code
_entity_poly.pdbx_strand_id
1 'polypeptide(L)'
;MNSGDILFDAFVVENCVEQIDENCDLCSGILILKGKTGSVTLYPPKELGLYQSVYKHLTHPNTFIKKTLFDKFGMYNEGHKIVSDWEFFFVVSGLNKCKYQLLNVPIAIFYEDGISSVNKELQEREKSIVLKNNLSDIVLKELEERHYLENLLTQSWVKNMNRLKKNMFLFKIANRFLKVLNKFVR
;
A
#
# COMPACT_ATOMS: atom_id res chain seq x y z
N MET A 1 -1.49 17.72 -0.92
CA MET A 1 -2.32 17.26 -2.06
C MET A 1 -1.74 17.77 -3.35
N ASN A 2 -1.86 17.01 -4.44
CA ASN A 2 -1.44 17.48 -5.76
C ASN A 2 -2.54 18.32 -6.43
N SER A 3 -2.20 19.11 -7.44
CA SER A 3 -3.13 20.04 -8.09
C SER A 3 -4.32 19.38 -8.79
N GLY A 4 -4.23 18.08 -9.08
CA GLY A 4 -5.32 17.29 -9.66
C GLY A 4 -6.25 16.66 -8.63
N ASP A 5 -5.86 16.62 -7.36
CA ASP A 5 -6.63 15.98 -6.30
C ASP A 5 -7.64 16.95 -5.71
N ILE A 6 -8.79 16.43 -5.25
CA ILE A 6 -9.80 17.23 -4.54
C ILE A 6 -10.09 16.63 -3.18
N LEU A 7 -10.36 17.48 -2.20
CA LEU A 7 -10.91 17.06 -0.92
C LEU A 7 -12.27 16.41 -1.15
N PHE A 8 -12.61 15.43 -0.30
CA PHE A 8 -13.87 14.68 -0.44
C PHE A 8 -15.09 15.59 -0.26
N ASP A 9 -15.05 16.50 0.71
CA ASP A 9 -16.04 17.54 0.93
C ASP A 9 -15.41 18.80 1.56
N ALA A 10 -16.21 19.86 1.74
CA ALA A 10 -15.76 21.16 2.21
C ALA A 10 -15.31 21.19 3.68
N PHE A 11 -15.75 20.23 4.50
CA PHE A 11 -15.53 20.17 5.95
C PHE A 11 -14.60 19.01 6.35
N VAL A 12 -14.13 18.21 5.38
CA VAL A 12 -13.38 16.99 5.65
C VAL A 12 -12.11 17.22 6.47
N VAL A 13 -11.43 18.34 6.27
CA VAL A 13 -10.22 18.69 7.03
C VAL A 13 -10.57 18.97 8.49
N GLU A 14 -11.59 19.80 8.73
CA GLU A 14 -12.09 20.12 10.07
C GLU A 14 -12.52 18.85 10.81
N ASN A 15 -13.38 18.04 10.18
CA ASN A 15 -13.87 16.77 10.71
C ASN A 15 -12.72 15.79 11.04
N CYS A 16 -11.66 15.76 10.23
CA CYS A 16 -10.50 14.91 10.49
C CYS A 16 -9.68 15.44 11.66
N VAL A 17 -9.40 16.74 11.71
CA VAL A 17 -8.58 17.36 12.76
C VAL A 17 -9.19 17.15 14.14
N GLU A 18 -10.52 17.23 14.28
CA GLU A 18 -11.21 16.92 15.54
C GLU A 18 -11.03 15.48 16.02
N GLN A 19 -10.74 14.55 15.11
CA GLN A 19 -10.55 13.13 15.42
C GLN A 19 -9.08 12.74 15.59
N ILE A 20 -8.13 13.58 15.15
CA ILE A 20 -6.70 13.27 15.20
C ILE A 20 -6.21 13.35 16.64
N ASP A 21 -5.59 12.28 17.13
CA ASP A 21 -4.91 12.28 18.43
C ASP A 21 -3.72 13.25 18.39
N GLU A 22 -3.56 14.10 19.41
CA GLU A 22 -2.46 15.07 19.51
C GLU A 22 -1.06 14.43 19.42
N ASN A 23 -0.96 13.18 19.86
CA ASN A 23 0.27 12.39 19.82
C ASN A 23 0.47 11.66 18.48
N CYS A 24 -0.47 11.74 17.56
CA CYS A 24 -0.36 11.13 16.24
C CYS A 24 0.72 11.83 15.40
N ASP A 25 1.57 11.05 14.74
CA ASP A 25 2.59 11.55 13.82
C ASP A 25 2.10 11.51 12.36
N LEU A 26 1.40 10.43 11.99
CA LEU A 26 0.80 10.23 10.67
C LEU A 26 -0.65 9.78 10.82
N CYS A 27 -1.58 10.47 10.16
CA CYS A 27 -2.97 10.10 10.19
C CYS A 27 -3.51 9.94 8.77
N SER A 28 -4.04 8.77 8.42
CA SER A 28 -4.51 8.49 7.06
C SER A 28 -5.94 8.00 7.05
N GLY A 29 -6.70 8.43 6.04
CA GLY A 29 -8.09 8.05 5.83
C GLY A 29 -8.33 7.42 4.47
N ILE A 30 -9.60 7.34 4.08
CA ILE A 30 -10.02 6.67 2.87
C ILE A 30 -9.73 7.56 1.65
N LEU A 31 -9.17 6.97 0.60
CA LEU A 31 -8.98 7.62 -0.71
C LEU A 31 -9.97 7.06 -1.72
N ILE A 32 -10.61 7.94 -2.49
CA ILE A 32 -11.41 7.53 -3.64
C ILE A 32 -10.58 7.70 -4.90
N LEU A 33 -10.14 6.60 -5.49
CA LEU A 33 -9.53 6.62 -6.82
C LEU A 33 -10.64 6.76 -7.86
N LYS A 34 -10.53 7.75 -8.74
CA LYS A 34 -11.48 8.01 -9.82
C LYS A 34 -10.78 7.81 -11.16
N GLY A 35 -11.13 6.72 -11.82
CA GLY A 35 -10.69 6.39 -13.17
C GLY A 35 -11.74 6.78 -14.21
N LYS A 36 -11.46 6.47 -15.48
CA LYS A 36 -12.38 6.77 -16.61
C LYS A 36 -13.68 5.98 -16.56
N THR A 37 -13.66 4.77 -16.01
CA THR A 37 -14.77 3.80 -16.06
C THR A 37 -15.45 3.56 -14.72
N GLY A 38 -15.00 4.23 -13.66
CA GLY A 38 -15.54 4.04 -12.32
C GLY A 38 -14.63 4.57 -11.23
N SER A 39 -14.95 4.21 -9.99
CA SER A 39 -14.19 4.60 -8.81
C SER A 39 -13.88 3.41 -7.92
N VAL A 40 -12.72 3.43 -7.28
CA VAL A 40 -12.27 2.43 -6.32
C VAL A 40 -12.02 3.10 -4.98
N THR A 41 -12.60 2.55 -3.92
CA THR A 41 -12.33 3.00 -2.55
C THR A 41 -11.09 2.30 -2.02
N LEU A 42 -10.06 3.06 -1.70
CA LEU A 42 -8.86 2.58 -1.05
C LEU A 42 -8.91 2.89 0.45
N TYR A 43 -8.78 1.84 1.24
CA TYR A 43 -8.67 1.94 2.68
C TYR A 43 -7.19 1.99 3.08
N PRO A 44 -6.82 2.86 4.02
CA PRO A 44 -5.46 2.92 4.49
C PRO A 44 -5.12 1.64 5.27
N PRO A 45 -3.83 1.27 5.37
CA PRO A 45 -3.42 0.08 6.09
C PRO A 45 -3.77 0.21 7.58
N LYS A 46 -4.18 -0.89 8.22
CA LYS A 46 -4.50 -0.91 9.67
C LYS A 46 -3.28 -0.67 10.55
N GLU A 47 -2.12 -1.06 10.07
CA GLU A 47 -0.84 -0.97 10.77
C GLU A 47 0.21 -0.52 9.76
N LEU A 48 1.15 0.31 10.23
CA LEU A 48 2.35 0.64 9.46
C LEU A 48 3.52 -0.21 9.92
N GLY A 49 4.29 -0.66 8.94
CA GLY A 49 5.51 -1.40 9.12
C GLY A 49 6.26 -1.45 7.80
N LEU A 50 7.43 -2.08 7.81
CA LEU A 50 8.30 -2.14 6.64
C LEU A 50 7.55 -2.68 5.40
N TYR A 51 6.87 -3.81 5.55
CA TYR A 51 6.12 -4.42 4.44
C TYR A 51 5.00 -3.52 3.90
N GLN A 52 4.21 -2.91 4.79
CA GLN A 52 3.13 -2.01 4.38
C GLN A 52 3.68 -0.77 3.70
N SER A 53 4.79 -0.22 4.17
CA SER A 53 5.41 0.97 3.57
C SER A 53 5.96 0.71 2.17
N VAL A 54 6.30 -0.55 1.84
CA VAL A 54 6.71 -0.93 0.49
C VAL A 54 5.50 -1.23 -0.41
N TYR A 55 4.57 -2.10 0.05
CA TYR A 55 3.52 -2.66 -0.82
C TYR A 55 2.09 -2.17 -0.56
N LYS A 56 1.82 -1.53 0.58
CA LYS A 56 0.49 -1.02 1.00
C LYS A 56 0.60 0.40 1.55
N HIS A 57 1.45 1.19 0.89
CA HIS A 57 1.96 2.46 1.40
C HIS A 57 0.85 3.49 1.59
N LEU A 58 1.13 4.45 2.47
CA LEU A 58 0.32 5.65 2.57
C LEU A 58 0.44 6.49 1.31
N THR A 59 -0.63 7.17 0.97
CA THR A 59 -0.67 8.11 -0.14
C THR A 59 -0.75 9.53 0.40
N HIS A 60 -0.08 10.47 -0.25
CA HIS A 60 -0.08 11.87 0.16
C HIS A 60 -1.48 12.54 0.20
N PRO A 61 -2.41 12.34 -0.76
CA PRO A 61 -3.68 13.10 -0.76
C PRO A 61 -4.63 12.79 0.40
N ASN A 62 -4.53 11.62 1.03
CA ASN A 62 -5.40 11.21 2.14
C ASN A 62 -4.66 11.08 3.47
N THR A 63 -3.48 11.70 3.62
CA THR A 63 -2.65 11.55 4.82
C THR A 63 -2.24 12.90 5.38
N PHE A 64 -2.56 13.13 6.65
CA PHE A 64 -2.05 14.24 7.46
C PHE A 64 -0.69 13.86 8.05
N ILE A 65 0.26 14.78 7.98
CA ILE A 65 1.64 14.60 8.41
C ILE A 65 1.94 15.63 9.50
N LYS A 66 2.38 15.18 10.68
CA LYS A 66 2.84 16.08 11.73
C LYS A 66 4.09 16.79 11.26
N LYS A 67 4.09 18.13 11.31
CA LYS A 67 5.18 18.98 10.81
C LYS A 67 6.57 18.57 11.32
N THR A 68 6.66 18.15 12.59
CA THR A 68 7.91 17.72 13.23
C THR A 68 8.57 16.53 12.55
N LEU A 69 7.83 15.75 11.74
CA LEU A 69 8.42 14.68 10.93
C LEU A 69 9.33 15.22 9.84
N PHE A 70 8.99 16.35 9.22
CA PHE A 70 9.85 16.99 8.22
C PHE A 70 11.12 17.55 8.86
N ASP A 71 11.00 18.13 10.06
CA ASP A 71 12.16 18.64 10.81
C ASP A 71 13.11 17.48 11.22
N LYS A 72 12.55 16.30 11.51
CA LYS A 72 13.30 15.13 11.98
C LYS A 72 13.90 14.29 10.86
N PHE A 73 13.16 14.07 9.77
CA PHE A 73 13.52 13.13 8.70
C PHE A 73 13.87 13.81 7.39
N GLY A 74 13.72 15.13 7.30
CA GLY A 74 13.94 15.90 6.08
C GLY A 74 12.66 16.12 5.27
N MET A 75 12.75 17.01 4.29
CA MET A 75 11.69 17.29 3.32
C MET A 75 11.63 16.21 2.23
N TYR A 76 10.65 16.29 1.34
CA TYR A 76 10.59 15.43 0.17
C TYR A 76 11.86 15.56 -0.70
N ASN A 77 12.35 14.42 -1.19
CA ASN A 77 13.48 14.38 -2.08
C ASN A 77 13.09 14.86 -3.49
N GLU A 78 13.53 16.05 -3.84
CA GLU A 78 13.28 16.68 -5.15
C GLU A 78 14.11 16.06 -6.29
N GLY A 79 15.04 15.15 -5.99
CA GLY A 79 15.78 14.40 -7.00
C GLY A 79 14.94 13.34 -7.71
N HIS A 80 13.83 12.92 -7.08
CA HIS A 80 12.86 11.99 -7.69
C HIS A 80 11.80 12.74 -8.48
N LYS A 81 11.35 12.13 -9.59
CA LYS A 81 10.27 12.68 -10.41
C LYS A 81 8.90 12.16 -10.01
N ILE A 82 8.84 10.96 -9.41
CA ILE A 82 7.58 10.29 -9.11
C ILE A 82 7.48 9.85 -7.64
N VAL A 83 8.56 9.34 -7.05
CA VAL A 83 8.46 8.59 -5.79
C VAL A 83 8.74 9.39 -4.51
N SER A 84 8.89 10.72 -4.58
CA SER A 84 9.29 11.55 -3.43
C SER A 84 8.36 11.39 -2.22
N ASP A 85 7.05 11.42 -2.43
CA ASP A 85 6.06 11.22 -1.36
C ASP A 85 6.18 9.82 -0.75
N TRP A 86 6.36 8.81 -1.61
CA TRP A 86 6.49 7.41 -1.20
C TRP A 86 7.78 7.17 -0.41
N GLU A 87 8.92 7.73 -0.84
CA GLU A 87 10.20 7.63 -0.14
C GLU A 87 10.06 8.20 1.28
N PHE A 88 9.45 9.37 1.42
CA PHE A 88 9.23 9.98 2.73
C PHE A 88 8.40 9.07 3.66
N PHE A 89 7.27 8.55 3.19
CA PHE A 89 6.48 7.61 4.01
C PHE A 89 7.24 6.32 4.34
N PHE A 90 8.03 5.81 3.40
CA PHE A 90 8.89 4.65 3.61
C PHE A 90 9.93 4.90 4.70
N VAL A 91 10.61 6.04 4.67
CA VAL A 91 11.58 6.43 5.70
C VAL A 91 10.89 6.62 7.06
N VAL A 92 9.80 7.39 7.11
CA VAL A 92 9.15 7.75 8.38
C VAL A 92 8.45 6.57 9.05
N SER A 93 7.78 5.71 8.28
CA SER A 93 6.93 4.64 8.83
C SER A 93 7.42 3.22 8.58
N GLY A 94 8.25 3.02 7.55
CA GLY A 94 8.81 1.72 7.20
C GLY A 94 10.12 1.43 7.92
N LEU A 95 11.04 2.40 7.89
CA LEU A 95 12.34 2.31 8.55
C LEU A 95 12.32 2.81 9.99
N ASN A 96 11.35 3.64 10.33
CA ASN A 96 11.18 4.23 11.65
C ASN A 96 9.80 3.92 12.21
N LYS A 97 9.67 4.01 13.53
CA LYS A 97 8.36 3.89 14.20
C LYS A 97 7.77 5.28 14.39
N CYS A 98 6.63 5.51 13.75
CA CYS A 98 5.79 6.68 13.96
C CYS A 98 4.48 6.26 14.64
N LYS A 99 3.89 7.15 15.43
CA LYS A 99 2.52 6.97 15.93
C LYS A 99 1.56 7.18 14.77
N TYR A 100 0.88 6.12 14.37
CA TYR A 100 -0.03 6.13 13.24
C TYR A 100 -1.47 5.98 13.70
N GLN A 101 -2.36 6.77 13.12
CA GLN A 101 -3.80 6.68 13.30
C GLN A 101 -4.49 6.45 11.95
N LEU A 102 -5.43 5.52 11.95
CA LEU A 102 -6.35 5.30 10.85
C LEU A 102 -7.66 6.06 11.10
N LEU A 103 -8.13 6.81 10.10
CA LEU A 103 -9.45 7.44 10.09
C LEU A 103 -10.38 6.67 9.17
N ASN A 104 -11.59 6.38 9.65
CA ASN A 104 -12.64 5.77 8.84
C ASN A 104 -13.48 6.85 8.13
N VAL A 105 -12.80 7.78 7.46
CA VAL A 105 -13.40 8.94 6.78
C VAL A 105 -12.79 9.07 5.38
N PRO A 106 -13.59 9.26 4.31
CA PRO A 106 -13.08 9.66 3.00
C PRO A 106 -12.45 11.04 3.05
N ILE A 107 -11.15 11.15 2.74
CA ILE A 107 -10.39 12.41 2.82
C ILE A 107 -10.28 13.08 1.46
N ALA A 108 -9.95 12.31 0.43
CA ALA A 108 -9.65 12.84 -0.88
C ALA A 108 -10.15 11.96 -2.02
N ILE A 109 -10.29 12.59 -3.18
CA ILE A 109 -10.54 11.96 -4.47
C ILE A 109 -9.30 12.20 -5.32
N PHE A 110 -8.68 11.12 -5.78
CA PHE A 110 -7.49 11.12 -6.62
C PHE A 110 -7.84 10.67 -8.03
N TYR A 111 -7.36 11.40 -9.03
CA TYR A 111 -7.60 11.12 -10.44
C TYR A 111 -6.40 10.39 -11.06
N GLU A 112 -6.67 9.31 -11.82
CA GLU A 112 -5.62 8.44 -12.37
C GLU A 112 -4.96 8.97 -13.66
N ASP A 113 -5.09 10.25 -13.98
CA ASP A 113 -4.54 10.87 -15.18
C ASP A 113 -3.13 11.49 -14.99
N GLY A 114 -2.62 11.50 -13.76
CA GLY A 114 -1.30 12.00 -13.43
C GLY A 114 -0.13 11.16 -13.98
N ILE A 115 1.05 11.77 -14.08
CA ILE A 115 2.28 11.13 -14.61
C ILE A 115 2.68 9.86 -13.84
N SER A 116 2.41 9.81 -12.54
CA SER A 116 2.65 8.66 -11.66
C SER A 116 1.80 7.44 -12.04
N SER A 117 0.67 7.65 -12.70
CA SER A 117 -0.20 6.59 -13.23
C SER A 117 0.24 6.11 -14.62
N VAL A 118 1.02 6.93 -15.35
CA VAL A 118 1.42 6.69 -16.73
C VAL A 118 2.81 6.06 -16.82
N ASN A 119 3.80 6.59 -16.10
CA ASN A 119 5.19 6.15 -16.21
C ASN A 119 5.61 5.16 -15.12
N LYS A 120 5.02 3.96 -15.19
CA LYS A 120 5.29 2.88 -14.22
C LYS A 120 6.74 2.43 -14.22
N GLU A 121 7.41 2.43 -15.36
CA GLU A 121 8.82 2.00 -15.45
C GLU A 121 9.74 2.95 -14.66
N LEU A 122 9.56 4.26 -14.81
CA LEU A 122 10.33 5.23 -14.04
C LEU A 122 10.03 5.13 -12.54
N GLN A 123 8.75 4.97 -12.18
CA GLN A 123 8.35 4.78 -10.79
C GLN A 123 9.05 3.56 -10.16
N GLU A 124 9.02 2.41 -10.81
CA GLU A 124 9.65 1.19 -10.31
C GLU A 124 11.17 1.32 -10.24
N ARG A 125 11.79 2.01 -11.21
CA ARG A 125 13.23 2.30 -11.19
C ARG A 125 13.61 3.17 -9.98
N GLU A 126 12.90 4.26 -9.76
CA GLU A 126 13.16 5.15 -8.62
C GLU A 126 12.93 4.43 -7.28
N LYS A 127 11.83 3.67 -7.13
CA LYS A 127 11.60 2.83 -5.93
C LYS A 127 12.73 1.84 -5.70
N SER A 128 13.19 1.15 -6.75
CA SER A 128 14.27 0.17 -6.63
C SER A 128 15.56 0.81 -6.11
N ILE A 129 15.88 2.03 -6.55
CA ILE A 129 17.04 2.78 -6.06
C ILE A 129 16.90 3.08 -4.56
N VAL A 130 15.76 3.64 -4.15
CA VAL A 130 15.50 3.96 -2.73
C VAL A 130 15.58 2.70 -1.86
N LEU A 131 14.96 1.60 -2.31
CA LEU A 131 14.96 0.33 -1.57
C LEU A 131 16.37 -0.23 -1.40
N LYS A 132 17.18 -0.27 -2.46
CA LYS A 132 18.57 -0.77 -2.42
C LYS A 132 19.50 0.11 -1.59
N ASN A 133 19.22 1.41 -1.51
CA ASN A 133 20.01 2.33 -0.69
C ASN A 133 19.73 2.17 0.82
N ASN A 134 18.55 1.67 1.18
CA ASN A 134 18.10 1.62 2.58
C ASN A 134 18.01 0.21 3.17
N LEU A 135 17.92 -0.83 2.35
CA LEU A 135 17.71 -2.22 2.78
C LEU A 135 18.77 -3.14 2.18
N SER A 136 19.13 -4.18 2.91
CA SER A 136 20.00 -5.24 2.39
C SER A 136 19.24 -6.13 1.40
N ASP A 137 19.98 -6.77 0.49
CA ASP A 137 19.42 -7.71 -0.49
C ASP A 137 18.63 -8.85 0.18
N ILE A 138 19.04 -9.28 1.37
CA ILE A 138 18.34 -10.31 2.15
C ILE A 138 16.94 -9.81 2.55
N VAL A 139 16.85 -8.59 3.10
CA VAL A 139 15.57 -8.02 3.52
C VAL A 139 14.67 -7.77 2.31
N LEU A 140 15.22 -7.30 1.19
CA LEU A 140 14.47 -7.11 -0.06
C LEU A 140 13.86 -8.43 -0.54
N LYS A 141 14.65 -9.50 -0.55
CA LYS A 141 14.18 -10.83 -0.94
C LYS A 141 13.07 -11.35 -0.02
N GLU A 142 13.21 -11.18 1.30
CA GLU A 142 12.17 -11.58 2.25
C GLU A 142 10.86 -10.79 2.04
N LEU A 143 10.95 -9.50 1.75
CA LEU A 143 9.80 -8.65 1.44
C LEU A 143 9.10 -9.09 0.14
N GLU A 144 9.87 -9.40 -0.90
CA GLU A 144 9.35 -9.92 -2.17
C GLU A 144 8.66 -11.27 -2.00
N GLU A 145 9.29 -12.20 -1.26
CA GLU A 145 8.71 -13.51 -0.96
C GLU A 145 7.41 -13.38 -0.15
N ARG A 146 7.40 -12.51 0.87
CA ARG A 146 6.19 -12.20 1.62
C ARG A 146 5.09 -11.63 0.73
N HIS A 147 5.43 -10.69 -0.15
CA HIS A 147 4.46 -10.09 -1.07
C HIS A 147 3.85 -11.12 -2.01
N TYR A 148 4.70 -12.00 -2.57
CA TYR A 148 4.26 -13.12 -3.39
C TYR A 148 3.29 -14.03 -2.64
N LEU A 149 3.61 -14.40 -1.38
CA LEU A 149 2.75 -15.27 -0.56
C LEU A 149 1.42 -14.60 -0.21
N GLU A 150 1.42 -13.32 0.17
CA GLU A 150 0.16 -12.60 0.45
C GLU A 150 -0.73 -12.57 -0.80
N ASN A 151 -0.17 -12.25 -1.97
CA ASN A 151 -0.92 -12.27 -3.23
C ASN A 151 -1.43 -13.67 -3.57
N LEU A 152 -0.61 -14.70 -3.40
CA LEU A 152 -0.99 -16.10 -3.63
C LEU A 152 -2.19 -16.51 -2.74
N LEU A 153 -2.17 -16.14 -1.47
CA LEU A 153 -3.25 -16.44 -0.51
C LEU A 153 -4.59 -15.76 -0.88
N THR A 154 -4.57 -14.68 -1.65
CA THR A 154 -5.80 -14.03 -2.13
C THR A 154 -6.47 -14.79 -3.29
N GLN A 155 -5.73 -15.63 -4.01
CA GLN A 155 -6.22 -16.33 -5.21
C GLN A 155 -7.31 -17.34 -4.86
N SER A 156 -8.39 -17.35 -5.65
CA SER A 156 -9.59 -18.15 -5.39
C SER A 156 -9.30 -19.64 -5.27
N TRP A 157 -8.39 -20.19 -6.10
CA TRP A 157 -8.04 -21.61 -6.03
C TRP A 157 -7.30 -21.95 -4.73
N VAL A 158 -6.43 -21.07 -4.22
CA VAL A 158 -5.74 -21.27 -2.93
C VAL A 158 -6.74 -21.24 -1.78
N LYS A 159 -7.66 -20.28 -1.77
CA LYS A 159 -8.76 -20.21 -0.79
C LYS A 159 -9.63 -21.47 -0.82
N ASN A 160 -10.01 -21.92 -2.01
CA ASN A 160 -10.79 -23.15 -2.20
C ASN A 160 -10.03 -24.39 -1.72
N MET A 161 -8.74 -24.49 -2.03
CA MET A 161 -7.89 -25.60 -1.57
C MET A 161 -7.73 -25.60 -0.05
N ASN A 162 -7.56 -24.44 0.59
CA ASN A 162 -7.51 -24.33 2.04
C ASN A 162 -8.86 -24.71 2.69
N ARG A 163 -9.99 -24.39 2.05
CA ARG A 163 -11.31 -24.86 2.49
C ARG A 163 -11.45 -26.37 2.37
N LEU A 164 -11.00 -26.96 1.26
CA LEU A 164 -11.02 -28.41 1.06
C LEU A 164 -10.16 -29.17 2.07
N LYS A 165 -9.00 -28.62 2.48
CA LYS A 165 -8.14 -29.23 3.52
C LYS A 165 -8.87 -29.46 4.85
N LYS A 166 -9.93 -28.70 5.16
CA LYS A 166 -10.76 -28.94 6.37
C LYS A 166 -11.49 -30.29 6.33
N ASN A 167 -11.67 -30.87 5.14
CA ASN A 167 -12.21 -32.22 4.95
C ASN A 167 -11.18 -33.09 4.22
N MET A 168 -10.48 -33.94 4.98
CA MET A 168 -9.36 -34.74 4.48
C MET A 168 -9.75 -35.71 3.34
N PHE A 169 -10.99 -36.20 3.33
CA PHE A 169 -11.48 -37.09 2.28
C PHE A 169 -11.65 -36.34 0.95
N LEU A 170 -12.36 -35.20 0.96
CA LEU A 170 -12.54 -34.36 -0.22
C LEU A 170 -11.20 -33.83 -0.75
N PHE A 171 -10.29 -33.46 0.15
CA PHE A 171 -8.94 -33.05 -0.22
C PHE A 171 -8.17 -34.15 -0.96
N LYS A 172 -8.23 -35.40 -0.49
CA LYS A 172 -7.58 -36.55 -1.17
C LYS A 172 -8.14 -36.78 -2.57
N ILE A 173 -9.47 -36.66 -2.74
CA ILE A 173 -10.13 -36.75 -4.05
C ILE A 173 -9.62 -35.65 -4.98
N ALA A 174 -9.71 -34.39 -4.55
CA ALA A 174 -9.26 -33.24 -5.33
C ALA A 174 -7.78 -33.37 -5.74
N ASN A 175 -6.92 -33.80 -4.83
CA ASN A 175 -5.49 -34.00 -5.11
C ASN A 175 -5.24 -35.12 -6.14
N ARG A 176 -6.04 -36.21 -6.11
CA ARG A 176 -5.94 -37.27 -7.11
C ARG A 176 -6.35 -36.76 -8.50
N PHE A 177 -7.43 -35.99 -8.59
CA PHE A 177 -7.83 -35.34 -9.85
C PHE A 177 -6.75 -34.40 -10.38
N LEU A 178 -6.17 -33.54 -9.53
CA LEU A 178 -5.07 -32.65 -9.92
C LEU A 178 -3.86 -33.42 -10.47
N LYS A 179 -3.47 -34.53 -9.83
CA LYS A 179 -2.39 -35.39 -10.33
C LYS A 179 -2.67 -35.99 -11.71
N VAL A 180 -3.93 -36.31 -12.00
CA VAL A 180 -4.34 -36.82 -13.32
C VAL A 180 -4.27 -35.69 -14.35
N LEU A 181 -4.85 -34.52 -14.05
CA LEU A 181 -4.81 -33.35 -14.95
C LEU A 181 -3.38 -32.93 -15.29
N ASN A 182 -2.48 -32.93 -14.30
CA ASN A 182 -1.07 -32.58 -14.53
C ASN A 182 -0.33 -33.51 -15.49
N LYS A 183 -0.84 -34.71 -15.77
CA LYS A 183 -0.27 -35.58 -16.80
C LYS A 183 -0.57 -35.11 -18.23
N PHE A 184 -1.59 -34.29 -18.42
CA PHE A 184 -2.01 -33.75 -19.72
C PHE A 184 -1.43 -32.36 -20.02
N VAL A 185 -0.80 -31.73 -19.02
CA VAL A 185 -0.13 -30.42 -19.15
C VAL A 185 1.37 -30.59 -19.47
N ARG A 186 1.86 -31.83 -19.53
CA ARG A 186 3.22 -32.17 -19.94
C ARG A 186 3.31 -32.50 -21.42
#